data_AF-A0A845QDX5-F1
#
_entry.id   AF-A0A845QDX5-F1
#
_cell.length_a   1.000
_cell.length_b   1.000
_cell.length_c   1.000
_cell.angle_alpha   90.00
_cell.angle_beta   90.00
_cell.angle_gamma   90.00
#
_symmetry.space_group_name_H-M   'P 1'
#
loop_
_entity.id
_entity.type
_entity.pdbx_description
1 polymer ?
#
loop_
_entity_poly.entity_id
_entity_poly.type
_entity_poly.pdbx_seq_one_letter_code
_entity_poly.pdbx_strand_id
1 'polypeptide(L)'
;MTEPDKSREDFDRRLTQARNRRADGGQTNRQTAFGQAFRLSSEMVAGVLVGGFIGWTLDKWLGTTPWLLLVFFFLGVAAGILNAVRAAREMNAGADET
;
A
#
# COMPACT_ATOMS: atom_id res chain seq x y z
N MET A 1 35.69 45.28 8.50
CA MET A 1 34.93 44.34 9.36
C MET A 1 33.50 44.34 8.83
N THR A 2 33.14 43.35 7.99
CA THR A 2 31.76 42.85 7.66
C THR A 2 31.67 42.36 6.21
N GLU A 3 31.99 41.08 5.99
CA GLU A 3 31.49 40.26 4.87
C GLU A 3 31.30 38.75 5.19
N PRO A 4 31.71 38.17 6.36
CA PRO A 4 31.49 36.73 6.62
C PRO A 4 30.08 36.38 7.15
N ASP A 5 29.26 37.36 7.51
CA ASP A 5 27.99 37.14 8.23
C ASP A 5 26.85 36.71 7.28
N LYS A 6 26.68 37.43 6.15
CA LYS A 6 25.63 37.13 5.16
C LYS A 6 25.76 35.74 4.52
N SER A 7 26.99 35.31 4.23
CA SER A 7 27.24 34.00 3.63
C SER A 7 26.87 32.85 4.57
N ARG A 8 27.03 33.03 5.88
CA ARG A 8 26.63 32.05 6.89
C ARG A 8 25.12 31.98 7.05
N GLU A 9 24.44 33.12 7.07
CA GLU A 9 22.98 33.16 7.12
C GLU A 9 22.34 32.49 5.89
N ASP A 10 22.87 32.73 4.69
CA ASP A 10 22.38 32.09 3.47
C ASP A 10 22.64 30.57 3.47
N PHE A 11 23.78 30.15 4.02
CA PHE A 11 24.10 28.73 4.19
C PHE A 11 23.18 28.05 5.21
N ASP A 12 22.93 28.69 6.35
CA ASP A 12 22.04 28.20 7.40
C ASP A 12 20.58 28.16 6.93
N ARG A 13 20.15 29.14 6.14
CA ARG A 13 18.82 29.14 5.49
C ARG A 13 18.66 27.96 4.54
N ARG A 14 19.67 27.69 3.71
CA ARG A 14 19.66 26.55 2.78
C ARG A 14 19.68 25.21 3.51
N LEU A 15 20.47 25.08 4.58
CA LEU A 15 20.50 23.88 5.43
C LEU A 15 19.14 23.63 6.10
N THR A 16 18.53 24.68 6.66
CA THR A 16 17.22 24.61 7.32
C THR A 16 16.12 24.25 6.32
N GLN A 17 16.15 24.85 5.13
CA GLN A 17 15.19 24.53 4.07
C GLN A 17 15.35 23.08 3.56
N ALA A 18 16.58 22.60 3.40
CA ALA A 18 16.84 21.20 3.02
C ALA A 18 16.42 20.21 4.12
N ARG A 19 16.62 20.57 5.39
CA ARG A 19 16.20 19.76 6.54
C ARG A 19 14.67 19.68 6.66
N ASN A 20 13.97 20.81 6.49
CA ASN A 20 12.50 20.84 6.52
C ASN A 20 11.89 20.06 5.34
N ARG A 21 12.43 20.22 4.12
CA ARG A 21 11.99 19.41 2.97
C ARG A 21 12.19 17.90 3.18
N ARG A 22 13.25 17.48 3.87
CA ARG A 22 13.47 16.06 4.23
C ARG A 22 12.50 15.58 5.31
N ALA A 23 12.17 16.43 6.29
CA ALA A 23 11.21 16.09 7.34
C ALA A 23 9.78 15.94 6.77
N ASP A 24 9.35 16.89 5.95
CA ASP A 24 8.03 16.86 5.29
C ASP A 24 7.93 15.70 4.27
N GLY A 25 8.99 15.48 3.49
CA GLY A 25 9.08 14.34 2.57
C GLY A 25 9.09 13.00 3.29
N GLY A 26 9.74 12.92 4.46
CA GLY A 26 9.77 11.71 5.29
C GLY A 26 8.42 11.39 5.95
N GLN A 27 7.69 12.40 6.42
CA GLN A 27 6.33 12.23 6.95
C GLN A 27 5.33 11.87 5.87
N THR A 28 5.35 12.57 4.73
CA THR A 28 4.47 12.30 3.59
C THR A 28 4.70 10.90 3.04
N ASN A 29 5.96 10.48 2.84
CA ASN A 29 6.28 9.14 2.35
C ASN A 29 5.80 8.04 3.33
N ARG A 30 5.94 8.26 4.65
CA ARG A 30 5.47 7.32 5.66
C ARG A 30 3.93 7.22 5.70
N GLN A 31 3.21 8.33 5.54
CA GLN A 31 1.75 8.31 5.42
C GLN A 31 1.29 7.59 4.16
N THR A 32 1.93 7.82 3.02
CA THR A 32 1.64 7.15 1.75
C THR A 32 1.91 5.64 1.83
N ALA A 33 3.04 5.22 2.41
CA ALA A 33 3.38 3.81 2.59
C ALA A 33 2.37 3.07 3.48
N PHE A 34 1.91 3.71 4.58
CA PHE A 34 0.88 3.12 5.44
C PHE A 34 -0.46 2.98 4.73
N GLY A 35 -0.90 4.02 3.99
CA GLY A 35 -2.13 3.96 3.20
C GLY A 35 -2.10 2.86 2.13
N GLN A 36 -0.97 2.68 1.46
CA GLN A 36 -0.78 1.58 0.50
C GLN A 36 -0.81 0.21 1.16
N ALA A 37 -0.09 0.04 2.28
CA ALA A 37 -0.10 -1.22 3.04
C ALA A 37 -1.52 -1.57 3.52
N PHE A 38 -2.25 -0.59 4.06
CA PHE A 38 -3.62 -0.78 4.49
C PHE A 38 -4.55 -1.17 3.34
N ARG A 39 -4.42 -0.49 2.18
CA ARG A 39 -5.21 -0.84 0.98
C ARG A 39 -4.96 -2.29 0.57
N LEU A 40 -3.68 -2.68 0.48
CA LEU A 40 -3.28 -4.04 0.13
C LEU A 40 -3.85 -5.08 1.09
N SER A 41 -3.78 -4.81 2.40
CA SER A 41 -4.37 -5.67 3.43
C SER A 41 -5.89 -5.74 3.32
N SER A 42 -6.56 -4.61 3.09
CA SER A 42 -8.01 -4.56 2.97
C SER A 42 -8.54 -5.30 1.74
N GLU A 43 -7.81 -5.24 0.61
CA GLU A 43 -8.13 -5.97 -0.61
C GLU A 43 -8.03 -7.50 -0.39
N MET A 44 -7.00 -7.96 0.32
CA MET A 44 -6.87 -9.38 0.72
C MET A 44 -8.06 -9.84 1.55
N VAL A 45 -8.35 -9.09 2.62
CA VAL A 45 -9.41 -9.45 3.55
C VAL A 45 -10.76 -9.42 2.85
N ALA A 46 -11.03 -8.43 2.00
CA ALA A 46 -12.25 -8.34 1.22
C ALA A 46 -12.42 -9.55 0.29
N GLY A 47 -11.36 -9.95 -0.45
CA GLY A 47 -11.42 -11.10 -1.35
C GLY A 47 -11.73 -12.41 -0.62
N VAL A 48 -11.08 -12.63 0.52
CA VAL A 48 -11.32 -13.83 1.36
C VAL A 48 -12.73 -13.82 1.96
N LEU A 49 -13.20 -12.68 2.48
CA LEU A 49 -14.53 -12.57 3.06
C LEU A 49 -15.63 -12.79 2.01
N VAL A 50 -15.48 -12.19 0.82
CA VAL A 50 -16.43 -12.38 -0.29
C VAL A 50 -16.43 -13.83 -0.76
N GLY A 51 -15.25 -14.43 -0.99
CA GLY A 51 -15.13 -15.83 -1.38
C GLY A 51 -15.73 -16.78 -0.34
N GLY A 52 -15.41 -16.58 0.95
CA GLY A 52 -15.97 -17.36 2.05
C GLY A 52 -17.48 -17.21 2.17
N PHE A 53 -18.01 -15.99 2.03
CA PHE A 53 -19.46 -15.73 2.07
C PHE A 53 -20.20 -16.42 0.93
N ILE A 54 -19.67 -16.34 -0.30
CA ILE A 54 -20.24 -17.02 -1.47
C ILE A 54 -20.17 -18.53 -1.27
N GLY A 55 -19.00 -19.07 -0.93
CA GLY A 55 -18.80 -20.50 -0.73
C GLY A 55 -19.70 -21.07 0.35
N TRP A 56 -19.86 -20.37 1.48
CA TRP A 56 -20.77 -20.76 2.55
C TRP A 56 -22.24 -20.73 2.13
N THR A 57 -22.65 -19.68 1.41
CA THR A 57 -24.03 -19.55 0.91
C THR A 57 -24.36 -20.68 -0.06
N LEU A 58 -23.45 -21.00 -0.98
CA LEU A 58 -23.60 -22.08 -1.94
C LEU A 58 -23.60 -23.45 -1.26
N ASP A 59 -22.70 -23.68 -0.30
CA ASP A 59 -22.66 -24.91 0.49
C ASP A 59 -23.99 -25.16 1.22
N LYS A 60 -24.62 -24.11 1.77
CA LYS A 60 -25.94 -24.19 2.39
C LYS A 60 -27.06 -24.47 1.40
N TRP A 61 -26.99 -23.91 0.21
CA TRP A 61 -28.04 -24.04 -0.81
C TRP A 61 -28.01 -25.41 -1.50
N LEU A 62 -26.81 -25.93 -1.76
CA LEU A 62 -26.57 -27.18 -2.48
C LEU A 62 -26.44 -28.38 -1.54
N GLY A 63 -26.35 -28.16 -0.23
CA GLY A 63 -26.11 -29.22 0.75
C GLY A 63 -24.70 -29.81 0.68
N THR A 64 -23.81 -29.22 -0.12
CA THR A 64 -22.39 -29.55 -0.11
C THR A 64 -21.81 -28.95 1.16
N THR A 65 -21.20 -29.72 2.06
CA THR A 65 -20.54 -29.13 3.24
C THR A 65 -19.23 -29.87 3.52
N PRO A 66 -18.04 -29.22 3.53
CA PRO A 66 -17.72 -27.79 3.26
C PRO A 66 -16.88 -27.61 1.98
N TRP A 67 -17.25 -28.27 0.88
CA TRP A 67 -16.41 -28.32 -0.33
C TRP A 67 -16.35 -27.00 -1.09
N LEU A 68 -17.47 -26.30 -1.29
CA LEU A 68 -17.47 -25.06 -2.06
C LEU A 68 -16.85 -23.92 -1.25
N LEU A 69 -17.05 -23.89 0.07
CA LEU A 69 -16.35 -22.95 0.94
C LEU A 69 -14.83 -23.07 0.78
N LEU A 70 -14.28 -24.30 0.79
CA LEU A 70 -12.84 -24.51 0.57
C LEU A 70 -12.38 -23.98 -0.79
N VAL A 71 -13.08 -24.34 -1.87
CA VAL A 71 -12.73 -23.89 -3.23
C VAL A 71 -12.78 -22.36 -3.35
N PHE A 72 -13.87 -21.74 -2.91
CA PHE A 72 -14.04 -20.28 -2.99
C PHE A 72 -13.12 -19.53 -2.02
N PHE A 73 -12.75 -20.13 -0.89
CA PHE A 73 -11.74 -19.56 0.01
C PHE A 73 -10.39 -19.45 -0.70
N PHE A 74 -9.89 -20.55 -1.28
CA PHE A 74 -8.63 -20.53 -2.02
C PHE A 74 -8.69 -19.60 -3.24
N LEU A 75 -9.84 -19.55 -3.93
CA LEU A 75 -10.05 -18.62 -5.03
C LEU A 75 -9.99 -17.15 -4.55
N GLY A 76 -10.60 -16.84 -3.41
CA GLY A 76 -10.54 -15.51 -2.78
C GLY A 76 -9.12 -15.11 -2.37
N VAL A 77 -8.36 -16.05 -1.77
CA VAL A 77 -6.94 -15.85 -1.44
C VAL A 77 -6.12 -15.61 -2.71
N ALA A 78 -6.29 -16.43 -3.75
CA ALA A 78 -5.58 -16.29 -5.01
C ALA A 78 -5.89 -14.94 -5.68
N ALA A 79 -7.16 -14.53 -5.73
CA ALA A 79 -7.58 -13.24 -6.24
C ALA A 79 -6.94 -12.07 -5.46
N GLY A 80 -6.90 -12.18 -4.13
CA GLY A 80 -6.18 -11.24 -3.28
C GLY A 80 -4.71 -11.12 -3.70
N ILE A 81 -3.97 -12.24 -3.71
CA ILE A 81 -2.54 -12.27 -4.09
C ILE A 81 -2.31 -11.64 -5.46
N LEU A 82 -3.15 -11.99 -6.45
CA LEU A 82 -3.05 -11.42 -7.80
C LEU A 82 -3.26 -9.90 -7.82
N ASN A 83 -4.21 -9.38 -7.05
CA ASN A 83 -4.40 -7.93 -6.90
C ASN A 83 -3.19 -7.25 -6.27
N ALA A 84 -2.60 -7.85 -5.23
CA ALA A 84 -1.41 -7.28 -4.60
C ALA A 84 -0.18 -7.30 -5.50
N VAL A 85 0.05 -8.39 -6.23
CA VAL A 85 1.14 -8.47 -7.22
C VAL A 85 0.93 -7.43 -8.32
N ARG A 86 -0.31 -7.24 -8.80
CA ARG A 86 -0.62 -6.21 -9.77
C ARG A 86 -0.31 -4.81 -9.22
N ALA A 87 -0.75 -4.49 -8.01
CA ALA A 87 -0.48 -3.21 -7.37
C ALA A 87 1.04 -2.96 -7.22
N ALA A 88 1.80 -3.98 -6.82
CA ALA A 88 3.26 -3.89 -6.72
C ALA A 88 3.93 -3.68 -8.09
N ARG A 89 3.44 -4.35 -9.14
CA ARG A 89 3.95 -4.18 -10.51
C ARG A 89 3.68 -2.79 -11.06
N GLU A 90 2.49 -2.23 -10.82
CA GLU A 90 2.14 -0.86 -11.23
C GLU A 90 3.03 0.18 -10.53
N MET A 91 3.36 -0.05 -9.24
CA MET A 91 4.32 0.80 -8.51
C MET A 91 5.74 0.75 -9.08
N ASN A 92 6.19 -0.42 -9.55
CA ASN A 92 7.52 -0.59 -10.14
C ASN A 92 7.58 -0.08 -11.59
N ALA A 93 6.54 -0.29 -12.39
CA ALA A 93 6.51 0.16 -13.78
C ALA A 93 6.52 1.70 -13.92
N GLY A 94 5.89 2.42 -12.99
CA GLY A 94 5.96 3.88 -12.94
C GLY A 94 7.33 4.43 -12.51
N ALA A 95 8.23 3.59 -11.98
CA ALA A 95 9.58 3.97 -11.58
C ALA A 95 10.61 3.86 -12.73
N ASP A 96 10.29 3.11 -13.79
CA ASP A 96 11.15 2.97 -14.97
C ASP A 96 10.92 4.08 -16.02
N GLU A 97 9.85 4.88 -15.87
CA GLU A 97 9.46 5.97 -16.78
C GLU A 97 9.86 7.38 -16.30
N THR A 98 10.55 7.51 -15.14
CA THR A 98 11.06 8.80 -14.60
C THR A 98 12.56 8.79 -14.39
#